data_AF-A0A7R9DC13-F1
#
_entry.id   AF-A0A7R9DC13-F1
#
_cell.length_a   1.000
_cell.length_b   1.000
_cell.length_c   1.000
_cell.angle_alpha   90.00
_cell.angle_beta   90.00
_cell.angle_gamma   90.00
#
_symmetry.space_group_name_H-M   'P 1'
#
loop_
_entity.id
_entity.type
_entity.pdbx_description
1 polymer ?
#
loop_
_entity_poly.entity_id
_entity_poly.type
_entity_poly.pdbx_seq_one_letter_code
_entity_poly.pdbx_strand_id
1 'polypeptide(L)'
;MAEEGSQSQDMWTPFKELQSVVDAVLAKPAPGALTQLKQVLRKHKQNFITLLKNPLVIKEPINLCMFRPKNAESRETLRKGISECIHLPGMGYQILSKELVDEAIIISDMFDLNEILAIDLLCTAQQQLPFHPGLNRGLVAILLYYDGRKALVSALRSLVHVRKGFSWAGNYPPEIVDYITLYTNKLMEDGVLLKILDLLECLDLSKELELLHHNRALGGPKHQHQVVQQFQEIRQALADIIFLWTAQTGLPKDPTFKLINHLKSCKIQDEVSGGIDGVNLALEMALLCALDLSLLHRMEDGAELVRNLPLLSDTSFIPALVRELSQCVKPWECSGLQAMTQLAWALALTTLRLSPNNLYTDRSVLEEDEIVVETAIDLKVFDFLHTVFLENKTIYKEQFYLQRLHTLITDFLVLMPTKVKELRTRGDETARTVQVYAHEGLEPPASLTHHFEHLLLTVERFYRDNPLGLELALDFWCPTDTTKHSTIYLYGIPSKQVTTSYPLISLSKQVVLFKFVRMAGEMLPPTLFVPYLKMLRSLASSPQCSRYAFNMLKENSSNNLSWDHFFSSLERLEHID
;
A
#
# COMPACT_ATOMS: atom_id res chain seq x y z
N MET A 1 44.83 25.72 -7.87
CA MET A 1 43.55 26.39 -7.56
C MET A 1 42.47 25.49 -8.08
N ALA A 2 41.76 24.81 -7.17
CA ALA A 2 40.69 23.89 -7.53
C ALA A 2 39.48 24.71 -8.00
N GLU A 3 38.99 24.41 -9.20
CA GLU A 3 37.71 24.89 -9.68
C GLU A 3 36.62 24.38 -8.73
N GLU A 4 35.97 25.27 -7.99
CA GLU A 4 34.68 25.00 -7.37
C GLU A 4 33.70 24.71 -8.51
N GLY A 5 33.39 23.43 -8.72
CA GLY A 5 32.43 23.00 -9.73
C GLY A 5 31.10 23.74 -9.55
N SER A 6 30.71 24.50 -10.58
CA SER A 6 29.38 25.11 -10.69
C SER A 6 28.31 24.03 -10.48
N GLN A 7 27.69 23.98 -9.30
CA GLN A 7 26.59 23.05 -9.03
C GLN A 7 25.41 23.47 -9.90
N SER A 8 25.01 22.61 -10.86
CA SER A 8 23.82 22.84 -11.68
C SER A 8 22.60 23.00 -10.78
N GLN A 9 21.81 24.06 -10.99
CA GLN A 9 20.60 24.35 -10.22
C GLN A 9 19.31 23.96 -10.99
N ASP A 10 19.45 23.08 -11.99
CA ASP A 10 18.34 22.61 -12.82
C ASP A 10 17.32 21.74 -12.03
N MET A 11 16.23 21.33 -12.71
CA MET A 11 15.14 20.55 -12.11
C MET A 11 15.40 19.03 -12.01
N TRP A 12 16.57 18.55 -12.42
CA TRP A 12 16.90 17.12 -12.51
C TRP A 12 18.12 16.74 -11.66
N THR A 13 19.27 17.34 -11.94
CA THR A 13 20.57 17.04 -11.34
C THR A 13 20.53 17.09 -9.81
N PRO A 14 20.00 18.14 -9.15
CA PRO A 14 19.94 18.18 -7.69
C PRO A 14 19.10 17.07 -7.07
N PHE A 15 18.04 16.62 -7.75
CA PHE A 15 17.18 15.54 -7.25
C PHE A 15 17.79 14.16 -7.46
N LYS A 16 18.54 13.96 -8.56
CA LYS A 16 19.33 12.75 -8.76
C LYS A 16 20.45 12.62 -7.74
N GLU A 17 21.15 13.72 -7.45
CA GLU A 17 22.16 13.77 -6.40
C GLU A 17 21.56 13.45 -5.02
N LEU A 18 20.42 14.07 -4.67
CA LEU A 18 19.68 13.77 -3.45
C LEU A 18 19.35 12.28 -3.34
N GLN A 19 18.73 11.70 -4.38
CA GLN A 19 18.38 10.28 -4.40
C GLN A 19 19.63 9.41 -4.24
N SER A 20 20.69 9.68 -5.02
CA SER A 20 21.92 8.91 -4.97
C SER A 20 22.59 8.96 -3.59
N VAL A 21 22.58 10.11 -2.92
CA VAL A 21 23.14 10.25 -1.57
C VAL A 21 22.29 9.46 -0.57
N VAL A 22 20.97 9.58 -0.62
CA VAL A 22 20.08 8.81 0.27
C VAL A 22 20.29 7.31 0.05
N ASP A 23 20.24 6.83 -1.18
CA ASP A 23 20.39 5.41 -1.50
C ASP A 23 21.78 4.89 -1.10
N ALA A 24 22.85 5.67 -1.30
CA ALA A 24 24.21 5.29 -0.87
C ALA A 24 24.32 5.16 0.66
N VAL A 25 23.74 6.12 1.41
CA VAL A 25 23.74 6.11 2.88
C VAL A 25 22.97 4.90 3.41
N LEU A 26 21.86 4.53 2.78
CA LEU A 26 21.02 3.41 3.19
C LEU A 26 21.61 2.06 2.77
N ALA A 27 22.26 1.95 1.61
CA ALA A 27 22.85 0.69 1.16
C ALA A 27 24.10 0.29 1.96
N LYS A 28 25.02 1.22 2.20
CA LYS A 28 26.25 0.97 2.97
C LYS A 28 26.79 2.26 3.59
N PRO A 29 26.51 2.53 4.87
CA PRO A 29 26.95 3.77 5.53
C PRO A 29 28.48 3.87 5.56
N ALA A 30 29.03 4.84 4.83
CA ALA A 30 30.45 5.20 4.91
C ALA A 30 30.73 6.10 6.14
N PRO A 31 31.99 6.22 6.60
CA PRO A 31 32.36 7.21 7.62
C PRO A 31 31.94 8.62 7.17
N GLY A 32 31.20 9.35 8.01
CA GLY A 32 30.68 10.69 7.67
C GLY A 32 29.35 10.71 6.90
N ALA A 33 28.74 9.56 6.61
CA ALA A 33 27.45 9.44 5.92
C ALA A 33 26.34 10.29 6.55
N LEU A 34 26.26 10.32 7.90
CA LEU A 34 25.27 11.13 8.60
C LEU A 34 25.44 12.63 8.36
N THR A 35 26.67 13.12 8.28
CA THR A 35 26.96 14.54 8.03
C THR A 35 26.55 14.92 6.60
N GLN A 36 26.89 14.07 5.63
CA GLN A 36 26.49 14.26 4.24
C GLN A 36 24.96 14.24 4.09
N LEU A 37 24.29 13.27 4.72
CA LEU A 37 22.83 13.18 4.74
C LEU A 37 22.19 14.44 5.34
N LYS A 38 22.69 14.91 6.49
CA LYS A 38 22.21 16.15 7.14
C LYS A 38 22.32 17.37 6.20
N GLN A 39 23.42 17.51 5.49
CA GLN A 39 23.65 18.63 4.59
C GLN A 39 22.69 18.59 3.39
N VAL A 40 22.57 17.43 2.74
CA VAL A 40 21.66 17.24 1.59
C VAL A 40 20.19 17.42 2.00
N LEU A 41 19.75 16.82 3.11
CA LEU A 41 18.36 16.95 3.56
C LEU A 41 18.00 18.37 4.00
N ARG A 42 18.96 19.15 4.52
CA ARG A 42 18.77 20.58 4.78
C ARG A 42 18.60 21.37 3.48
N LYS A 43 19.46 21.13 2.49
CA LYS A 43 19.38 21.79 1.16
C LYS A 43 18.03 21.53 0.49
N HIS A 44 17.49 20.31 0.59
CA HIS A 44 16.25 19.93 -0.07
C HIS A 44 14.98 19.98 0.81
N LYS A 45 15.05 20.51 2.04
CA LYS A 45 13.89 20.54 2.96
C LYS A 45 12.66 21.20 2.32
N GLN A 46 12.85 22.36 1.69
CA GLN A 46 11.74 23.08 1.07
C GLN A 46 11.09 22.27 -0.07
N ASN A 47 11.88 21.50 -0.83
CA ASN A 47 11.36 20.67 -1.91
C ASN A 47 10.45 19.54 -1.39
N PHE A 48 10.74 18.98 -0.22
CA PHE A 48 9.84 18.01 0.42
C PHE A 48 8.61 18.67 1.04
N ILE A 49 8.73 19.89 1.57
CA ILE A 49 7.57 20.64 2.10
C ILE A 49 6.62 21.01 0.96
N THR A 50 7.11 21.55 -0.16
CA THR A 50 6.27 21.96 -1.29
C THR A 50 5.83 20.81 -2.18
N LEU A 51 6.61 19.73 -2.21
CA LEU A 51 6.45 18.45 -2.92
C LEU A 51 5.84 18.56 -4.31
N LEU A 52 6.65 18.34 -5.35
CA LEU A 52 6.23 18.34 -6.77
C LEU A 52 5.57 19.65 -7.28
N LYS A 53 5.45 20.68 -6.45
CA LYS A 53 5.19 22.04 -6.93
C LYS A 53 6.46 22.57 -7.59
N ASN A 54 6.32 23.09 -8.80
CA ASN A 54 7.40 23.87 -9.39
C ASN A 54 7.68 25.08 -8.47
N PRO A 55 8.93 25.59 -8.42
CA PRO A 55 9.30 26.67 -7.50
C PRO A 55 8.39 27.89 -7.67
N LEU A 56 7.47 28.08 -6.72
CA LEU A 56 6.57 29.23 -6.61
C LEU A 56 6.81 29.89 -5.25
N VAL A 57 7.26 31.15 -5.28
CA VAL A 57 7.37 32.17 -4.20
C VAL A 57 7.23 31.69 -2.75
N ILE A 58 8.27 31.91 -1.95
CA ILE A 58 8.12 32.35 -0.55
C ILE A 58 8.39 33.86 -0.54
N LYS A 59 7.38 34.65 -0.17
CA LYS A 59 7.58 36.07 0.19
C LYS A 59 8.05 36.10 1.64
N GLU A 60 9.35 35.99 1.88
CA GLU A 60 9.97 36.54 3.09
C GLU A 60 11.23 37.33 2.71
N PRO A 61 11.56 38.39 3.46
CA PRO A 61 12.64 39.29 3.09
C PRO A 61 13.99 38.67 3.51
N ILE A 62 15.04 39.08 2.80
CA ILE A 62 16.48 38.90 3.12
C ILE A 62 17.15 37.76 2.32
N ASN A 63 17.75 38.18 1.20
CA ASN A 63 19.03 37.73 0.67
C ASN A 63 19.36 36.23 0.80
N LEU A 64 18.77 35.42 -0.09
CA LEU A 64 19.49 34.38 -0.84
C LEU A 64 18.67 34.11 -2.11
N CYS A 65 19.21 34.45 -3.27
CA CYS A 65 18.61 34.19 -4.59
C CYS A 65 18.36 32.66 -4.76
N MET A 66 17.46 32.12 -5.60
CA MET A 66 17.20 32.59 -6.95
C MET A 66 16.09 31.84 -7.73
N PHE A 67 14.89 31.56 -7.21
CA PHE A 67 13.82 31.03 -8.09
C PHE A 67 12.51 31.82 -7.93
N ARG A 68 12.25 32.66 -8.93
CA ARG A 68 10.97 33.36 -9.12
C ARG A 68 10.02 32.44 -9.89
N PRO A 69 8.69 32.57 -9.75
CA PRO A 69 7.72 31.95 -10.66
C PRO A 69 8.00 32.32 -12.10
N LYS A 70 7.27 31.70 -13.02
CA LYS A 70 7.03 32.28 -14.34
C LYS A 70 6.75 33.78 -14.20
N ASN A 71 7.60 34.60 -14.81
CA ASN A 71 7.56 36.05 -14.67
C ASN A 71 7.82 36.69 -16.04
N ALA A 72 7.00 37.69 -16.37
CA ALA A 72 7.10 38.42 -17.62
C ALA A 72 8.52 39.00 -17.83
N GLU A 73 9.18 39.39 -16.74
CA GLU A 73 10.56 39.91 -16.73
C GLU A 73 11.61 38.88 -17.18
N SER A 74 11.60 37.65 -16.67
CA SER A 74 12.56 36.63 -17.13
C SER A 74 12.25 36.19 -18.55
N ARG A 75 10.97 36.15 -18.94
CA ARG A 75 10.57 35.87 -20.32
C ARG A 75 11.03 36.95 -21.30
N GLU A 76 10.96 38.22 -20.92
CA GLU A 76 11.47 39.33 -21.73
C GLU A 76 13.01 39.29 -21.81
N THR A 77 13.67 39.00 -20.69
CA THR A 77 15.13 38.81 -20.63
C THR A 77 15.57 37.67 -21.55
N LEU A 78 14.85 36.54 -21.56
CA LEU A 78 15.10 35.41 -22.45
C LEU A 78 15.02 35.83 -23.93
N ARG A 79 13.98 36.60 -24.29
CA ARG A 79 13.77 37.08 -25.66
C ARG A 79 14.87 38.04 -26.10
N LYS A 80 15.33 38.93 -25.21
CA LYS A 80 16.49 39.80 -25.46
C LYS A 80 17.78 39.00 -25.64
N GLY A 81 17.91 37.85 -24.97
CA GLY A 81 19.02 36.92 -25.10
C GLY A 81 19.28 36.38 -26.51
N ILE A 82 18.34 36.53 -27.45
CA ILE A 82 18.53 36.17 -28.86
C ILE A 82 19.50 37.15 -29.56
N SER A 83 19.42 38.43 -29.22
CA SER A 83 20.19 39.51 -29.86
C SER A 83 21.25 40.12 -28.95
N GLU A 84 21.07 40.03 -27.64
CA GLU A 84 21.89 40.64 -26.61
C GLU A 84 22.53 39.56 -25.72
N CYS A 85 23.71 39.87 -25.17
CA CYS A 85 24.38 38.96 -24.24
C CYS A 85 23.72 39.08 -22.86
N ILE A 86 23.09 38.00 -22.40
CA ILE A 86 22.40 37.97 -21.11
C ILE A 86 23.16 37.09 -20.11
N HIS A 87 23.08 37.44 -18.83
CA HIS A 87 23.69 36.65 -17.76
C HIS A 87 22.72 35.57 -17.27
N LEU A 88 23.08 34.30 -17.46
CA LEU A 88 22.36 33.15 -16.94
C LEU A 88 23.06 32.60 -15.67
N PRO A 89 22.33 32.29 -14.59
CA PRO A 89 22.90 31.67 -13.40
C PRO A 89 23.62 30.36 -13.76
N GLY A 90 24.86 30.17 -13.29
CA GLY A 90 25.65 28.96 -13.54
C GLY A 90 26.28 28.84 -14.94
N MET A 91 25.78 29.59 -15.94
CA MET A 91 26.31 29.60 -17.31
C MET A 91 27.05 30.89 -17.70
N GLY A 92 26.87 31.97 -16.93
CA GLY A 92 27.51 33.26 -17.20
C GLY A 92 26.84 34.01 -18.36
N TYR A 93 27.61 34.87 -19.02
CA TYR A 93 27.13 35.71 -20.12
C TYR A 93 27.06 34.92 -21.44
N GLN A 94 25.85 34.80 -22.01
CA GLN A 94 25.64 34.01 -23.22
C GLN A 94 24.63 34.68 -24.18
N ILE A 95 24.84 34.47 -25.47
CA ILE A 95 23.84 34.74 -26.53
C ILE A 95 23.14 33.42 -26.83
N LEU A 96 21.81 33.43 -26.83
CA LEU A 96 20.98 32.24 -26.98
C LEU A 96 20.49 32.07 -28.41
N SER A 97 20.42 30.83 -28.88
CA SER A 97 19.75 30.53 -30.15
C SER A 97 18.25 30.74 -30.04
N LYS A 98 17.60 31.20 -31.12
CA LYS A 98 16.15 31.35 -31.18
C LYS A 98 15.41 30.04 -30.86
N GLU A 99 15.90 28.90 -31.37
CA GLU A 99 15.32 27.58 -31.12
C GLU A 99 15.28 27.23 -29.63
N LEU A 100 16.39 27.48 -28.90
CA LEU A 100 16.47 27.23 -27.46
C LEU A 100 15.50 28.11 -26.65
N VAL A 101 15.35 29.38 -27.04
CA VAL A 101 14.41 30.32 -26.40
C VAL A 101 12.96 29.89 -26.64
N ASP A 102 12.63 29.49 -27.87
CA ASP A 102 11.28 29.02 -28.23
C ASP A 102 10.94 27.72 -27.48
N GLU A 103 11.86 26.76 -27.38
CA GLU A 103 11.67 25.54 -26.59
C GLU A 103 11.50 25.82 -25.09
N ALA A 104 12.31 26.72 -24.53
CA ALA A 104 12.22 27.09 -23.11
C ALA A 104 10.88 27.74 -22.79
N ILE A 105 10.35 28.56 -23.71
CA ILE A 105 9.03 29.15 -23.60
C ILE A 105 7.93 28.07 -23.61
N ILE A 106 8.02 27.08 -24.50
CA ILE A 106 7.04 25.98 -24.57
C ILE A 106 7.04 25.20 -23.25
N ILE A 107 8.22 24.83 -22.73
CA ILE A 107 8.34 24.10 -21.45
C ILE A 107 7.82 24.95 -20.28
N SER A 108 8.17 26.24 -20.24
CA SER A 108 7.65 27.21 -19.26
C SER A 108 6.13 27.26 -19.28
N ASP A 109 5.51 27.38 -20.46
CA ASP A 109 4.06 27.46 -20.60
C ASP A 109 3.35 26.16 -20.24
N MET A 110 3.93 25.02 -20.63
CA MET A 110 3.36 23.70 -20.39
C MET A 110 3.37 23.30 -18.91
N PHE A 111 4.46 23.57 -18.20
CA PHE A 111 4.60 23.17 -16.79
C PHE A 111 4.43 24.32 -15.79
N ASP A 112 4.12 25.54 -16.24
CA ASP A 112 4.17 26.75 -15.40
C ASP A 112 5.52 26.86 -14.66
N LEU A 113 6.61 26.65 -15.42
CA LEU A 113 7.98 26.66 -14.93
C LEU A 113 8.64 28.00 -15.24
N ASN A 114 9.52 28.50 -14.36
CA ASN A 114 10.29 29.69 -14.67
C ASN A 114 11.14 29.50 -15.93
N GLU A 115 11.20 30.52 -16.79
CA GLU A 115 11.92 30.48 -18.06
C GLU A 115 13.41 30.15 -17.92
N ILE A 116 14.07 30.58 -16.84
CA ILE A 116 15.49 30.30 -16.59
C ILE A 116 15.67 28.82 -16.24
N LEU A 117 14.81 28.27 -15.38
CA LEU A 117 14.79 26.84 -15.05
C LEU A 117 14.48 25.96 -16.27
N ALA A 118 13.62 26.44 -17.17
CA ALA A 118 13.34 25.75 -18.43
C ALA A 118 14.58 25.72 -19.34
N ILE A 119 15.37 26.80 -19.40
CA ILE A 119 16.66 26.81 -20.11
C ILE A 119 17.64 25.85 -19.44
N ASP A 120 17.82 25.90 -18.12
CA ASP A 120 18.76 25.03 -17.42
C ASP A 120 18.42 23.55 -17.67
N LEU A 121 17.13 23.19 -17.62
CA LEU A 121 16.66 21.86 -17.96
C LEU A 121 16.99 21.46 -19.41
N LEU A 122 16.79 22.36 -20.38
CA LEU A 122 17.13 22.13 -21.79
C LEU A 122 18.63 22.00 -22.01
N CYS A 123 19.43 22.78 -21.31
CA CYS A 123 20.89 22.68 -21.34
C CYS A 123 21.37 21.34 -20.77
N THR A 124 20.79 20.89 -19.66
CA THR A 124 21.06 19.56 -19.11
C THR A 124 20.59 18.47 -20.08
N ALA A 125 19.43 18.63 -20.73
CA ALA A 125 18.96 17.73 -21.77
C ALA A 125 19.93 17.66 -22.97
N GLN A 126 20.51 18.79 -23.38
CA GLN A 126 21.52 18.85 -24.44
C GLN A 126 22.77 18.03 -24.06
N GLN A 127 23.20 18.07 -22.81
CA GLN A 127 24.32 17.26 -22.30
C GLN A 127 23.97 15.76 -22.22
N GLN A 128 22.70 15.43 -21.98
CA GLN A 128 22.22 14.05 -21.87
C GLN A 128 21.88 13.39 -23.23
N LEU A 129 21.84 14.14 -24.34
CA LEU A 129 21.55 13.61 -25.69
C LEU A 129 22.33 12.33 -26.06
N PRO A 130 23.63 12.16 -25.73
CA PRO A 130 24.37 10.94 -26.06
C PRO A 130 23.76 9.66 -25.47
N PHE A 131 23.03 9.76 -24.35
CA PHE A 131 22.38 8.63 -23.68
C PHE A 131 20.96 8.36 -24.20
N HIS A 132 20.43 9.23 -25.07
CA HIS A 132 19.07 9.17 -25.60
C HIS A 132 19.08 9.22 -27.14
N PRO A 133 19.64 8.20 -27.82
CA PRO A 133 19.76 8.20 -29.26
C PRO A 133 18.38 8.26 -29.94
N GLY A 134 18.25 9.13 -30.94
CA GLY A 134 17.02 9.30 -31.72
C GLY A 134 15.98 10.26 -31.11
N LEU A 135 16.27 10.87 -29.96
CA LEU A 135 15.44 11.93 -29.39
C LEU A 135 16.08 13.31 -29.61
N ASN A 136 15.23 14.33 -29.71
CA ASN A 136 15.68 15.72 -29.74
C ASN A 136 15.81 16.27 -28.31
N ARG A 137 16.44 17.44 -28.16
CA ARG A 137 16.68 18.10 -26.87
C ARG A 137 15.38 18.29 -26.07
N GLY A 138 14.32 18.79 -26.70
CA GLY A 138 13.03 19.00 -26.05
C GLY A 138 12.42 17.73 -25.46
N LEU A 139 12.40 16.63 -26.22
CA LEU A 139 11.88 15.33 -25.76
C LEU A 139 12.71 14.74 -24.62
N VAL A 140 14.03 14.94 -24.64
CA VAL A 140 14.90 14.55 -23.51
C VAL A 140 14.59 15.41 -22.28
N ALA A 141 14.37 16.72 -22.43
CA ALA A 141 13.97 17.58 -21.31
C ALA A 141 12.67 17.12 -20.63
N ILE A 142 11.69 16.61 -21.39
CA ILE A 142 10.47 16.00 -20.82
C ILE A 142 10.81 14.78 -19.97
N LEU A 143 11.68 13.88 -20.43
CA LEU A 143 12.12 12.72 -19.65
C LEU A 143 12.84 13.13 -18.37
N LEU A 144 13.75 14.11 -18.45
CA LEU A 144 14.49 14.59 -17.28
C LEU A 144 13.57 15.28 -16.27
N TYR A 145 12.53 15.97 -16.73
CA TYR A 145 11.53 16.59 -15.86
C TYR A 145 10.82 15.57 -14.96
N TYR A 146 10.28 14.50 -15.55
CA TYR A 146 9.63 13.44 -14.76
C TYR A 146 10.64 12.60 -13.99
N ASP A 147 11.83 12.31 -14.52
CA ASP A 147 12.87 11.56 -13.79
C ASP A 147 13.34 12.32 -12.54
N GLY A 148 13.47 13.65 -12.61
CA GLY A 148 13.85 14.48 -11.46
C GLY A 148 12.78 14.46 -10.36
N ARG A 149 11.51 14.59 -10.75
CA ARG A 149 10.35 14.48 -9.85
C ARG A 149 10.27 13.09 -9.20
N LYS A 150 10.46 12.04 -10.00
CA LYS A 150 10.54 10.66 -9.53
C LYS A 150 11.68 10.48 -8.53
N ALA A 151 12.86 11.06 -8.77
CA ALA A 151 14.00 10.98 -7.87
C ALA A 151 13.71 11.64 -6.51
N LEU A 152 13.06 12.82 -6.51
CA LEU A 152 12.63 13.50 -5.29
C LEU A 152 11.67 12.64 -4.47
N VAL A 153 10.61 12.11 -5.08
CA VAL A 153 9.62 11.27 -4.39
C VAL A 153 10.25 9.94 -3.92
N SER A 154 11.11 9.33 -4.75
CA SER A 154 11.81 8.10 -4.39
C SER A 154 12.72 8.29 -3.19
N ALA A 155 13.45 9.41 -3.11
CA ALA A 155 14.24 9.76 -1.94
C ALA A 155 13.36 9.89 -0.69
N LEU A 156 12.21 10.57 -0.78
CA LEU A 156 11.26 10.65 0.35
C LEU A 156 10.77 9.26 0.77
N ARG A 157 10.41 8.41 -0.19
CA ARG A 157 9.99 7.02 0.07
C ARG A 157 11.08 6.22 0.78
N SER A 158 12.32 6.29 0.33
CA SER A 158 13.46 5.63 0.99
C SER A 158 13.66 6.14 2.42
N LEU A 159 13.51 7.44 2.68
CA LEU A 159 13.59 8.00 4.04
C LEU A 159 12.46 7.47 4.93
N VAL A 160 11.22 7.43 4.41
CA VAL A 160 10.06 6.96 5.17
C VAL A 160 10.17 5.47 5.49
N HIS A 161 10.67 4.66 4.56
CA HIS A 161 10.93 3.23 4.77
C HIS A 161 11.87 2.96 5.96
N VAL A 162 12.82 3.86 6.23
CA VAL A 162 13.85 3.68 7.27
C VAL A 162 13.42 4.21 8.64
N ARG A 163 12.28 4.90 8.73
CA ARG A 163 11.75 5.43 9.99
C ARG A 163 11.61 4.33 11.05
N LYS A 164 11.79 4.72 12.32
CA LYS A 164 11.41 3.86 13.45
C LYS A 164 9.90 3.61 13.42
N GLY A 165 9.50 2.39 13.70
CA GLY A 165 8.10 1.98 13.75
C GLY A 165 7.94 0.54 14.20
N PHE A 166 6.70 0.05 14.10
CA PHE A 166 6.31 -1.25 14.66
C PHE A 166 6.41 -2.41 13.67
N SER A 167 6.25 -2.13 12.37
CA SER A 167 6.11 -3.19 11.36
C SER A 167 7.45 -3.79 10.95
N TRP A 168 8.51 -2.99 10.90
CA TRP A 168 9.86 -3.49 10.62
C TRP A 168 10.95 -2.63 11.23
N ALA A 169 12.11 -3.25 11.42
CA ALA A 169 13.35 -2.57 11.77
C ALA A 169 14.42 -2.99 10.76
N GLY A 170 14.96 -2.02 10.02
CA GLY A 170 16.08 -2.27 9.13
C GLY A 170 17.41 -2.30 9.88
N ASN A 171 18.42 -2.95 9.29
CA ASN A 171 19.78 -3.02 9.82
C ASN A 171 20.57 -1.73 9.53
N TYR A 172 20.06 -0.59 9.99
CA TYR A 172 20.67 0.72 9.79
C TYR A 172 21.28 1.24 11.09
N PRO A 173 22.36 2.06 11.04
CA PRO A 173 22.90 2.70 12.23
C PRO A 173 21.85 3.54 12.96
N PRO A 174 21.74 3.41 14.31
CA PRO A 174 20.66 4.04 15.07
C PRO A 174 20.65 5.56 14.92
N GLU A 175 21.83 6.19 14.88
CA GLU A 175 21.94 7.65 14.70
C GLU A 175 21.33 8.16 13.38
N ILE A 176 21.44 7.36 12.30
CA ILE A 176 20.84 7.69 10.99
C ILE A 176 19.33 7.54 11.08
N VAL A 177 18.86 6.43 11.63
CA VAL A 177 17.43 6.14 11.81
C VAL A 177 16.76 7.21 12.68
N ASP A 178 17.40 7.60 13.78
CA ASP A 178 16.93 8.67 14.68
C ASP A 178 16.83 10.01 13.97
N TYR A 179 17.87 10.39 13.22
CA TYR A 179 17.86 11.63 12.48
C TYR A 179 16.78 11.64 11.37
N ILE A 180 16.66 10.56 10.61
CA ILE A 180 15.64 10.42 9.57
C ILE A 180 14.25 10.51 10.18
N THR A 181 14.00 9.80 11.29
CA THR A 181 12.70 9.81 11.99
C THR A 181 12.35 11.22 12.46
N LEU A 182 13.28 11.92 13.10
CA LEU A 182 13.07 13.32 13.52
C LEU A 182 12.81 14.25 12.33
N TYR A 183 13.57 14.09 11.24
CA TYR A 183 13.42 14.92 10.04
C TYR A 183 12.05 14.72 9.39
N THR A 184 11.62 13.46 9.24
CA THR A 184 10.34 13.13 8.63
C THR A 184 9.16 13.45 9.55
N ASN A 185 9.31 13.39 10.88
CA ASN A 185 8.28 13.92 11.81
C ASN A 185 8.00 15.41 11.57
N LYS A 186 9.04 16.22 11.35
CA LYS A 186 8.87 17.64 11.00
C LYS A 186 8.16 17.83 9.66
N LEU A 187 8.45 16.99 8.67
CA LEU A 187 7.72 17.04 7.38
C LEU A 187 6.23 16.68 7.54
N MET A 188 5.90 15.76 8.44
CA MET A 188 4.51 15.42 8.77
C MET A 188 3.80 16.58 9.47
N GLU A 189 4.46 17.25 10.41
CA GLU A 189 3.97 18.49 11.03
C GLU A 189 3.73 19.59 9.98
N ASP A 190 4.60 19.67 8.96
CA ASP A 190 4.47 20.58 7.80
C ASP A 190 3.40 20.10 6.78
N GLY A 191 2.64 19.04 7.07
CA GLY A 191 1.48 18.58 6.29
C GLY A 191 1.81 17.76 5.04
N VAL A 192 2.98 17.10 4.97
CA VAL A 192 3.41 16.35 3.76
C VAL A 192 2.42 15.24 3.36
N LEU A 193 1.79 14.56 4.32
CA LEU A 193 0.86 13.46 4.03
C LEU A 193 -0.42 13.93 3.34
N LEU A 194 -1.02 15.04 3.83
CA LEU A 194 -2.17 15.65 3.18
C LEU A 194 -1.83 16.09 1.76
N LYS A 195 -0.64 16.68 1.58
CA LYS A 195 -0.16 17.11 0.27
C LYS A 195 0.03 15.96 -0.71
N ILE A 196 0.53 14.82 -0.24
CA ILE A 196 0.65 13.61 -1.07
C ILE A 196 -0.74 13.16 -1.55
N LEU A 197 -1.73 13.14 -0.65
CA LEU A 197 -3.11 12.78 -1.00
C LEU A 197 -3.74 13.78 -1.99
N ASP A 198 -3.51 15.09 -1.81
CA ASP A 198 -3.93 16.13 -2.77
C ASP A 198 -3.27 15.93 -4.15
N LEU A 199 -1.99 15.56 -4.18
CA LEU A 199 -1.26 15.30 -5.43
C LEU A 199 -1.81 14.07 -6.14
N LEU A 200 -2.14 13.00 -5.41
CA LEU A 200 -2.72 11.79 -5.99
C LEU A 200 -4.10 12.03 -6.61
N GLU A 201 -4.87 13.00 -6.09
CA GLU A 201 -6.13 13.48 -6.70
C GLU A 201 -5.89 14.30 -7.98
N CYS A 202 -4.79 15.07 -8.03
CA CYS A 202 -4.47 15.95 -9.16
C CYS A 202 -3.71 15.26 -10.30
N LEU A 203 -2.90 14.23 -10.00
CA LEU A 203 -2.05 13.53 -10.95
C LEU A 203 -2.85 12.55 -11.81
N ASP A 204 -3.51 13.09 -12.83
CA ASP A 204 -4.30 12.35 -13.81
C ASP A 204 -3.49 12.10 -15.08
N LEU A 205 -3.23 10.83 -15.38
CA LEU A 205 -2.45 10.43 -16.56
C LEU A 205 -3.11 10.87 -17.87
N SER A 206 -4.44 10.86 -17.94
CA SER A 206 -5.16 11.21 -19.17
C SER A 206 -4.98 12.70 -19.48
N LYS A 207 -5.16 13.55 -18.46
CA LYS A 207 -4.95 15.01 -18.59
C LYS A 207 -3.49 15.33 -18.91
N GLU A 208 -2.55 14.61 -18.31
CA GLU A 208 -1.13 14.81 -18.58
C GLU A 208 -0.78 14.44 -20.03
N LEU A 209 -1.30 13.32 -20.54
CA LEU A 209 -1.08 12.92 -21.93
C LEU A 209 -1.71 13.90 -22.91
N GLU A 210 -2.91 14.42 -22.63
CA GLU A 210 -3.54 15.47 -23.43
C GLU A 210 -2.68 16.74 -23.50
N LEU A 211 -2.15 17.19 -22.36
CA LEU A 211 -1.23 18.34 -22.27
C LEU A 211 0.01 18.12 -23.14
N LEU A 212 0.65 16.95 -23.03
CA LEU A 212 1.87 16.63 -23.78
C LEU A 212 1.60 16.47 -25.28
N HIS A 213 0.49 15.84 -25.66
CA HIS A 213 0.07 15.73 -27.06
C HIS A 213 -0.20 17.11 -27.68
N HIS A 214 -0.92 17.99 -26.97
CA HIS A 214 -1.23 19.34 -27.43
C HIS A 214 0.04 20.15 -27.75
N ASN A 215 1.06 20.02 -26.89
CA ASN A 215 2.34 20.73 -27.03
C ASN A 215 3.38 19.99 -27.89
N ARG A 216 3.01 18.88 -28.57
CA ARG A 216 3.92 18.04 -29.36
C ARG A 216 5.15 17.57 -28.57
N ALA A 217 4.97 17.35 -27.27
CA ALA A 217 6.01 16.97 -26.31
C ALA A 217 6.17 15.45 -26.16
N LEU A 218 5.54 14.66 -27.04
CA LEU A 218 5.67 13.20 -27.10
C LEU A 218 6.36 12.78 -28.40
N GLY A 219 7.38 11.94 -28.26
CA GLY A 219 8.11 11.34 -29.37
C GLY A 219 7.44 10.07 -29.89
N GLY A 220 8.25 9.16 -30.43
CA GLY A 220 7.77 7.84 -30.86
C GLY A 220 7.27 6.96 -29.70
N PRO A 221 6.71 5.77 -29.99
CA PRO A 221 6.06 4.90 -28.99
C PRO A 221 6.94 4.57 -27.78
N LYS A 222 8.26 4.42 -27.99
CA LYS A 222 9.22 4.17 -26.91
C LYS A 222 9.29 5.34 -25.92
N HIS A 223 9.36 6.58 -26.41
CA HIS A 223 9.42 7.77 -25.57
C HIS A 223 8.11 7.96 -24.80
N GLN A 224 6.97 7.80 -25.49
CA GLN A 224 5.66 7.85 -24.85
C GLN A 224 5.53 6.83 -23.72
N HIS A 225 5.98 5.58 -23.94
CA HIS A 225 5.98 4.55 -22.90
C HIS A 225 6.87 4.94 -21.69
N GLN A 226 8.05 5.51 -21.93
CA GLN A 226 8.93 5.96 -20.85
C GLN A 226 8.29 7.08 -20.00
N VAL A 227 7.64 8.05 -20.63
CA VAL A 227 6.95 9.13 -19.93
C VAL A 227 5.79 8.58 -19.10
N VAL A 228 4.95 7.73 -19.70
CA VAL A 228 3.83 7.07 -18.98
C VAL A 228 4.34 6.27 -17.79
N GLN A 229 5.40 5.49 -17.98
CA GLN A 229 6.01 4.68 -16.92
C GLN A 229 6.51 5.58 -15.78
N GLN A 230 7.29 6.63 -16.07
CA GLN A 230 7.81 7.54 -15.04
C GLN A 230 6.67 8.24 -14.28
N PHE A 231 5.61 8.64 -14.98
CA PHE A 231 4.43 9.25 -14.36
C PHE A 231 3.72 8.27 -13.41
N GLN A 232 3.51 7.03 -13.84
CA GLN A 232 2.92 5.98 -13.02
C GLN A 232 3.80 5.63 -11.81
N GLU A 233 5.13 5.59 -11.99
CA GLU A 233 6.09 5.35 -10.90
C GLU A 233 6.11 6.48 -9.87
N ILE A 234 5.90 7.74 -10.28
CA ILE A 234 5.72 8.87 -9.35
C ILE A 234 4.46 8.65 -8.51
N ARG A 235 3.32 8.33 -9.15
CA ARG A 235 2.05 8.07 -8.44
C ARG A 235 2.18 6.88 -7.49
N GLN A 236 2.79 5.79 -7.93
CA GLN A 236 3.03 4.63 -7.08
C GLN A 236 3.91 5.00 -5.88
N ALA A 237 5.03 5.69 -6.09
CA ALA A 237 5.92 6.07 -5.00
C ALA A 237 5.26 7.01 -3.98
N LEU A 238 4.35 7.89 -4.42
CA LEU A 238 3.52 8.72 -3.54
C LEU A 238 2.58 7.86 -2.68
N ALA A 239 1.89 6.87 -3.27
CA ALA A 239 1.03 5.96 -2.53
C ALA A 239 1.81 5.05 -1.57
N ASP A 240 2.98 4.57 -2.00
CA ASP A 240 3.89 3.78 -1.16
C ASP A 240 4.33 4.58 0.08
N ILE A 241 4.58 5.90 -0.05
CA ILE A 241 4.92 6.74 1.11
C ILE A 241 3.78 6.72 2.14
N ILE A 242 2.52 6.84 1.71
CA ILE A 242 1.37 6.78 2.62
C ILE A 242 1.31 5.42 3.32
N PHE A 243 1.42 4.33 2.55
CA PHE A 243 1.46 2.97 3.11
C PHE A 243 2.59 2.79 4.12
N LEU A 244 3.82 3.11 3.73
CA LEU A 244 5.01 2.90 4.57
C LEU A 244 4.92 3.70 5.87
N TRP A 245 4.43 4.93 5.79
CA TRP A 245 4.24 5.78 6.96
C TRP A 245 3.22 5.18 7.92
N THR A 246 2.06 4.80 7.39
CA THR A 246 0.97 4.25 8.18
C THR A 246 1.35 2.92 8.80
N ALA A 247 2.01 2.03 8.06
CA ALA A 247 2.46 0.75 8.60
C ALA A 247 3.49 0.91 9.75
N GLN A 248 4.33 1.95 9.72
CA GLN A 248 5.33 2.16 10.78
C GLN A 248 4.79 2.86 12.01
N THR A 249 3.96 3.90 11.86
CA THR A 249 3.58 4.78 12.98
C THR A 249 2.07 5.07 13.07
N GLY A 250 1.25 4.43 12.24
CA GLY A 250 -0.15 4.82 12.06
C GLY A 250 -0.28 6.14 11.29
N LEU A 251 -1.53 6.55 11.05
CA LEU A 251 -1.88 7.74 10.27
C LEU A 251 -2.66 8.73 11.15
N PRO A 252 -2.31 10.03 11.19
CA PRO A 252 -3.07 11.02 11.93
C PRO A 252 -4.50 11.18 11.42
N LYS A 253 -5.35 11.83 12.23
CA LYS A 253 -6.77 12.03 11.95
C LYS A 253 -7.02 12.63 10.57
N ASP A 254 -6.60 13.86 10.30
CA ASP A 254 -6.93 14.54 9.03
C ASP A 254 -6.46 13.77 7.77
N PRO A 255 -5.21 13.26 7.70
CA PRO A 255 -4.79 12.42 6.58
C PRO A 255 -5.62 11.14 6.42
N THR A 256 -6.09 10.53 7.52
CA THR A 256 -6.94 9.33 7.46
C THR A 256 -8.29 9.65 6.83
N PHE A 257 -8.93 10.76 7.21
CA PHE A 257 -10.21 11.16 6.61
C PHE A 257 -10.05 11.59 5.15
N LYS A 258 -8.94 12.24 4.80
CA LYS A 258 -8.60 12.55 3.40
C LYS A 258 -8.42 11.26 2.59
N LEU A 259 -7.73 10.25 3.13
CA LEU A 259 -7.55 8.93 2.51
C LEU A 259 -8.89 8.20 2.31
N ILE A 260 -9.76 8.18 3.32
CA ILE A 260 -11.11 7.61 3.21
C ILE A 260 -11.90 8.31 2.09
N ASN A 261 -11.86 9.64 2.02
CA ASN A 261 -12.56 10.40 0.98
C ASN A 261 -12.01 10.15 -0.44
N HIS A 262 -10.70 9.93 -0.55
CA HIS A 262 -10.06 9.52 -1.80
C HIS A 262 -10.59 8.15 -2.24
N LEU A 263 -10.56 7.15 -1.35
CA LEU A 263 -11.03 5.79 -1.63
C LEU A 263 -12.55 5.73 -1.92
N LYS A 264 -13.36 6.54 -1.23
CA LYS A 264 -14.79 6.72 -1.55
C LYS A 264 -15.04 7.16 -2.99
N SER A 265 -14.12 7.95 -3.56
CA SER A 265 -14.23 8.48 -4.93
C SER A 265 -13.56 7.56 -5.97
N CYS A 266 -12.95 6.47 -5.55
CA CYS A 266 -12.19 5.57 -6.41
C CYS A 266 -13.11 4.65 -7.21
N LYS A 267 -12.86 4.61 -8.52
CA LYS A 267 -13.51 3.69 -9.45
C LYS A 267 -12.54 2.59 -9.84
N ILE A 268 -12.81 1.38 -9.39
CA ILE A 268 -12.12 0.19 -9.90
C ILE A 268 -12.89 -0.20 -11.18
N GLN A 269 -12.33 0.10 -12.34
CA GLN A 269 -12.97 -0.15 -13.64
C GLN A 269 -12.99 -1.65 -13.96
N ASP A 270 -14.06 -2.11 -14.64
CA ASP A 270 -14.26 -3.50 -15.08
C ASP A 270 -13.40 -3.92 -16.30
N GLU A 271 -12.36 -3.17 -16.72
CA GLU A 271 -11.68 -3.45 -18.00
C GLU A 271 -10.27 -4.09 -17.93
N VAL A 272 -10.09 -5.03 -18.87
CA VAL A 272 -8.96 -5.90 -19.28
C VAL A 272 -8.30 -6.78 -18.20
N SER A 273 -8.06 -6.29 -16.98
CA SER A 273 -7.48 -7.10 -15.89
C SER A 273 -8.48 -7.49 -14.78
N GLY A 274 -9.56 -6.72 -14.62
CA GLY A 274 -10.58 -6.91 -13.58
C GLY A 274 -10.11 -6.64 -12.14
N GLY A 275 -8.84 -6.35 -11.91
CA GLY A 275 -8.25 -6.18 -10.56
C GLY A 275 -7.95 -4.72 -10.18
N ILE A 276 -7.73 -4.50 -8.88
CA ILE A 276 -7.31 -3.19 -8.34
C ILE A 276 -5.90 -2.80 -8.83
N ASP A 277 -5.68 -1.54 -9.22
CA ASP A 277 -4.37 -1.04 -9.62
C ASP A 277 -3.41 -0.85 -8.42
N GLY A 278 -2.11 -0.69 -8.69
CA GLY A 278 -1.08 -0.61 -7.66
C GLY A 278 -1.18 0.61 -6.74
N VAL A 279 -1.68 1.76 -7.24
CA VAL A 279 -1.81 2.98 -6.44
C VAL A 279 -2.95 2.81 -5.45
N ASN A 280 -4.12 2.40 -5.94
CA ASN A 280 -5.28 2.18 -5.10
C ASN A 280 -5.09 1.01 -4.14
N LEU A 281 -4.37 -0.05 -4.55
CA LEU A 281 -3.95 -1.13 -3.65
C LEU A 281 -3.12 -0.57 -2.48
N ALA A 282 -2.09 0.23 -2.75
CA ALA A 282 -1.24 0.78 -1.70
C ALA A 282 -2.01 1.68 -0.73
N LEU A 283 -2.95 2.48 -1.24
CA LEU A 283 -3.80 3.35 -0.43
C LEU A 283 -4.80 2.57 0.43
N GLU A 284 -5.46 1.53 -0.12
CA GLU A 284 -6.33 0.65 0.65
C GLU A 284 -5.52 -0.09 1.72
N MET A 285 -4.36 -0.64 1.38
CA MET A 285 -3.45 -1.26 2.35
C MET A 285 -3.01 -0.30 3.44
N ALA A 286 -2.80 0.98 3.12
CA ALA A 286 -2.52 2.02 4.11
C ALA A 286 -3.70 2.22 5.06
N LEU A 287 -4.93 2.32 4.55
CA LEU A 287 -6.12 2.44 5.40
C LEU A 287 -6.32 1.20 6.28
N LEU A 288 -6.13 0.00 5.73
CA LEU A 288 -6.17 -1.25 6.51
C LEU A 288 -5.14 -1.23 7.64
N CYS A 289 -3.93 -0.72 7.41
CA CYS A 289 -2.92 -0.54 8.46
C CYS A 289 -3.30 0.56 9.47
N ALA A 290 -3.95 1.66 9.03
CA ALA A 290 -4.39 2.73 9.93
C ALA A 290 -5.42 2.24 10.96
N LEU A 291 -6.24 1.27 10.56
CA LEU A 291 -7.27 0.64 11.39
C LEU A 291 -6.76 -0.62 12.11
N ASP A 292 -5.49 -0.99 11.97
CA ASP A 292 -4.95 -2.21 12.57
C ASP A 292 -4.60 -2.02 14.05
N LEU A 293 -5.26 -2.78 14.91
CA LEU A 293 -4.98 -2.84 16.35
C LEU A 293 -4.44 -4.21 16.77
N SER A 294 -4.10 -5.10 15.82
CA SER A 294 -3.57 -6.43 16.08
C SER A 294 -2.25 -6.39 16.87
N LEU A 295 -1.50 -5.28 16.81
CA LEU A 295 -0.29 -5.04 17.63
C LEU A 295 -0.52 -5.29 19.12
N LEU A 296 -1.75 -5.05 19.61
CA LEU A 296 -2.13 -5.27 21.00
C LEU A 296 -1.91 -6.73 21.45
N HIS A 297 -2.15 -7.67 20.55
CA HIS A 297 -2.04 -9.10 20.82
C HIS A 297 -0.71 -9.70 20.34
N ARG A 298 0.10 -8.92 19.61
CA ARG A 298 1.32 -9.39 18.94
C ARG A 298 2.60 -9.08 19.70
N MET A 299 2.61 -8.06 20.56
CA MET A 299 3.83 -7.56 21.20
C MET A 299 3.69 -7.42 22.71
N GLU A 300 4.79 -7.70 23.43
CA GLU A 300 4.91 -7.69 24.90
C GLU A 300 4.42 -6.35 25.49
N ASP A 301 4.84 -5.26 24.85
CA ASP A 301 4.44 -3.89 25.18
C ASP A 301 3.32 -3.35 24.26
N GLY A 302 2.56 -4.24 23.60
CA GLY A 302 1.56 -3.90 22.59
C GLY A 302 0.53 -2.88 23.07
N ALA A 303 0.14 -2.94 24.34
CA ALA A 303 -0.79 -1.98 24.95
C ALA A 303 -0.22 -0.55 25.04
N GLU A 304 1.08 -0.39 25.29
CA GLU A 304 1.72 0.93 25.30
C GLU A 304 1.93 1.46 23.88
N LEU A 305 2.37 0.59 22.96
CA LEU A 305 2.58 0.97 21.56
C LEU A 305 1.26 1.39 20.89
N VAL A 306 0.19 0.64 21.12
CA VAL A 306 -1.14 0.93 20.57
C VAL A 306 -1.73 2.22 21.13
N ARG A 307 -1.46 2.57 22.40
CA ARG A 307 -1.86 3.87 22.98
C ARG A 307 -1.20 5.06 22.30
N ASN A 308 0.01 4.88 21.80
CA ASN A 308 0.76 5.92 21.09
C ASN A 308 0.36 6.02 19.61
N LEU A 309 -0.46 5.10 19.09
CA LEU A 309 -0.99 5.22 17.73
C LEU A 309 -1.93 6.42 17.64
N PRO A 310 -1.90 7.17 16.52
CA PRO A 310 -2.78 8.31 16.33
C PRO A 310 -4.26 8.00 16.58
N LEU A 311 -4.71 6.80 16.16
CA LEU A 311 -6.09 6.32 16.33
C LEU A 311 -6.59 6.34 17.78
N LEU A 312 -5.70 6.11 18.77
CA LEU A 312 -6.05 6.10 20.19
C LEU A 312 -5.54 7.32 20.95
N SER A 313 -4.41 7.90 20.54
CA SER A 313 -3.85 9.07 21.20
C SER A 313 -4.75 10.31 21.06
N ASP A 314 -5.53 10.42 19.98
CA ASP A 314 -6.55 11.44 19.79
C ASP A 314 -7.93 10.89 20.18
N THR A 315 -8.46 11.33 21.32
CA THR A 315 -9.75 10.89 21.86
C THR A 315 -10.94 11.22 20.96
N SER A 316 -10.79 12.19 20.06
CA SER A 316 -11.82 12.60 19.11
C SER A 316 -11.79 11.82 17.79
N PHE A 317 -10.82 10.94 17.60
CA PHE A 317 -10.61 10.22 16.35
C PHE A 317 -11.67 9.12 16.16
N ILE A 318 -11.75 8.16 17.06
CA ILE A 318 -12.73 7.05 16.99
C ILE A 318 -14.18 7.55 16.84
N PRO A 319 -14.68 8.51 17.65
CA PRO A 319 -16.05 9.02 17.48
C PRO A 319 -16.29 9.68 16.12
N ALA A 320 -15.28 10.33 15.55
CA ALA A 320 -15.37 10.90 14.22
C ALA A 320 -15.36 9.82 13.13
N LEU A 321 -14.56 8.75 13.29
CA LEU A 321 -14.53 7.63 12.34
C LEU A 321 -15.86 6.88 12.32
N VAL A 322 -16.44 6.61 13.48
CA VAL A 322 -17.79 6.03 13.56
C VAL A 322 -18.79 6.88 12.81
N ARG A 323 -18.79 8.20 12.99
CA ARG A 323 -19.68 9.07 12.22
C ARG A 323 -19.45 8.95 10.71
N GLU A 324 -18.20 8.95 10.27
CA GLU A 324 -17.83 8.92 8.86
C GLU A 324 -18.13 7.59 8.15
N LEU A 325 -17.94 6.48 8.86
CA LEU A 325 -18.10 5.11 8.34
C LEU A 325 -19.52 4.56 8.55
N SER A 326 -20.20 4.90 9.65
CA SER A 326 -21.56 4.42 9.95
C SER A 326 -22.64 5.27 9.26
N GLN A 327 -22.50 6.60 9.21
CA GLN A 327 -23.51 7.47 8.57
C GLN A 327 -23.29 7.60 7.06
N CYS A 328 -22.06 7.34 6.59
CA CYS A 328 -21.65 7.34 5.19
C CYS A 328 -22.27 8.48 4.35
N VAL A 329 -22.03 9.74 4.76
CA VAL A 329 -22.63 10.95 4.13
C VAL A 329 -22.39 11.00 2.62
N LYS A 330 -21.21 10.55 2.18
CA LYS A 330 -20.85 10.39 0.76
C LYS A 330 -20.79 8.89 0.43
N PRO A 331 -21.51 8.41 -0.61
CA PRO A 331 -21.46 7.01 -1.01
C PRO A 331 -20.08 6.64 -1.57
N TRP A 332 -19.73 5.36 -1.47
CA TRP A 332 -18.54 4.82 -2.10
C TRP A 332 -18.85 4.46 -3.55
N GLU A 333 -18.00 4.89 -4.47
CA GLU A 333 -18.07 4.52 -5.89
C GLU A 333 -17.75 3.02 -6.09
N CYS A 334 -16.93 2.44 -5.21
CA CYS A 334 -16.63 1.01 -5.18
C CYS A 334 -17.12 0.40 -3.85
N SER A 335 -18.19 -0.41 -3.92
CA SER A 335 -18.74 -1.13 -2.77
C SER A 335 -17.74 -2.12 -2.16
N GLY A 336 -16.83 -2.67 -2.96
CA GLY A 336 -15.79 -3.58 -2.48
C GLY A 336 -14.76 -2.93 -1.56
N LEU A 337 -14.29 -1.71 -1.90
CA LEU A 337 -13.42 -0.93 -1.02
C LEU A 337 -14.14 -0.54 0.27
N GLN A 338 -15.42 -0.16 0.18
CA GLN A 338 -16.26 0.06 1.35
C GLN A 338 -16.31 -1.20 2.23
N ALA A 339 -16.58 -2.36 1.64
CA ALA A 339 -16.68 -3.62 2.36
C ALA A 339 -15.39 -3.98 3.11
N MET A 340 -14.24 -3.78 2.47
CA MET A 340 -12.91 -3.99 3.06
C MET A 340 -12.64 -3.05 4.24
N THR A 341 -12.93 -1.76 4.05
CA THR A 341 -12.80 -0.75 5.10
C THR A 341 -13.72 -1.06 6.30
N GLN A 342 -14.98 -1.42 6.05
CA GLN A 342 -15.92 -1.78 7.10
C GLN A 342 -15.47 -3.04 7.85
N LEU A 343 -14.99 -4.08 7.15
CA LEU A 343 -14.45 -5.27 7.81
C LEU A 343 -13.28 -4.93 8.73
N ALA A 344 -12.30 -4.16 8.24
CA ALA A 344 -11.15 -3.74 9.05
C ALA A 344 -11.59 -2.90 10.26
N TRP A 345 -12.57 -2.02 10.07
CA TRP A 345 -13.11 -1.18 11.14
C TRP A 345 -13.85 -2.00 12.21
N ALA A 346 -14.70 -2.93 11.80
CA ALA A 346 -15.39 -3.83 12.73
C ALA A 346 -14.39 -4.62 13.59
N LEU A 347 -13.30 -5.13 13.00
CA LEU A 347 -12.26 -5.85 13.73
C LEU A 347 -11.49 -4.95 14.70
N ALA A 348 -11.27 -3.68 14.36
CA ALA A 348 -10.68 -2.69 15.25
C ALA A 348 -11.58 -2.43 16.47
N LEU A 349 -12.88 -2.23 16.24
CA LEU A 349 -13.87 -2.05 17.30
C LEU A 349 -13.97 -3.28 18.21
N THR A 350 -14.06 -4.49 17.63
CA THR A 350 -14.06 -5.74 18.39
C THR A 350 -12.78 -5.92 19.20
N THR A 351 -11.62 -5.62 18.62
CA THR A 351 -10.33 -5.65 19.32
C THR A 351 -10.37 -4.74 20.54
N LEU A 352 -10.79 -3.49 20.38
CA LEU A 352 -10.93 -2.55 21.50
C LEU A 352 -11.94 -3.05 22.54
N ARG A 353 -13.08 -3.59 22.12
CA ARG A 353 -14.13 -4.11 23.00
C ARG A 353 -13.63 -5.25 23.88
N LEU A 354 -12.78 -6.13 23.34
CA LEU A 354 -12.16 -7.23 24.06
C LEU A 354 -10.94 -6.81 24.90
N SER A 355 -10.42 -5.60 24.67
CA SER A 355 -9.25 -5.06 25.38
C SER A 355 -9.59 -4.56 26.79
N PRO A 356 -8.62 -4.48 27.72
CA PRO A 356 -8.80 -3.84 29.03
C PRO A 356 -9.41 -2.43 28.98
N ASN A 357 -10.26 -2.08 29.96
CA ASN A 357 -11.01 -0.81 30.02
C ASN A 357 -10.16 0.46 30.09
N ASN A 358 -8.87 0.34 30.41
CA ASN A 358 -7.94 1.47 30.47
C ASN A 358 -7.33 1.82 29.10
N LEU A 359 -7.67 1.11 28.02
CA LEU A 359 -7.20 1.42 26.67
C LEU A 359 -8.13 2.38 25.93
N TYR A 360 -9.45 2.22 26.09
CA TYR A 360 -10.44 3.13 25.55
C TYR A 360 -11.66 3.18 26.47
N THR A 361 -12.02 4.39 26.90
CA THR A 361 -13.01 4.59 27.98
C THR A 361 -14.45 4.58 27.47
N ASP A 362 -14.70 5.07 26.26
CA ASP A 362 -16.06 5.14 25.70
C ASP A 362 -16.45 3.82 25.04
N ARG A 363 -17.16 2.97 25.78
CA ARG A 363 -17.58 1.65 25.28
C ARG A 363 -18.82 1.69 24.39
N SER A 364 -19.61 2.77 24.44
CA SER A 364 -20.87 2.86 23.70
C SER A 364 -20.66 2.82 22.19
N VAL A 365 -19.58 3.45 21.73
CA VAL A 365 -19.18 3.51 20.31
C VAL A 365 -18.70 2.15 19.79
N LEU A 366 -18.30 1.22 20.69
CA LEU A 366 -17.77 -0.09 20.30
C LEU A 366 -18.85 -1.15 20.05
N GLU A 367 -20.11 -0.86 20.42
CA GLU A 367 -21.26 -1.76 20.20
C GLU A 367 -21.71 -1.81 18.74
N GLU A 368 -21.17 -0.93 17.88
CA GLU A 368 -21.48 -0.89 16.45
C GLU A 368 -20.76 -2.00 15.65
N ASP A 369 -19.82 -2.73 16.24
CA ASP A 369 -18.98 -3.72 15.54
C ASP A 369 -19.78 -4.78 14.78
N GLU A 370 -20.86 -5.30 15.39
CA GLU A 370 -21.76 -6.27 14.77
C GLU A 370 -22.52 -5.72 13.54
N ILE A 371 -22.93 -4.45 13.57
CA ILE A 371 -23.64 -3.80 12.45
C ILE A 371 -22.66 -3.54 11.31
N VAL A 372 -21.46 -3.08 11.66
CA VAL A 372 -20.40 -2.76 10.70
C VAL A 372 -19.93 -4.02 9.96
N VAL A 373 -19.73 -5.14 10.66
CA VAL A 373 -19.35 -6.40 10.00
C VAL A 373 -20.47 -6.96 9.12
N GLU A 374 -21.75 -6.88 9.54
CA GLU A 374 -22.85 -7.33 8.68
C GLU A 374 -22.90 -6.49 7.40
N THR A 375 -22.69 -5.18 7.50
CA THR A 375 -22.58 -4.29 6.34
C THR A 375 -21.46 -4.72 5.40
N ALA A 376 -20.29 -5.09 5.92
CA ALA A 376 -19.17 -5.58 5.10
C ALA A 376 -19.52 -6.90 4.37
N ILE A 377 -20.21 -7.81 5.06
CA ILE A 377 -20.65 -9.09 4.50
C ILE A 377 -21.69 -8.86 3.40
N ASP A 378 -22.68 -8.01 3.64
CA ASP A 378 -23.74 -7.66 2.68
C ASP A 378 -23.18 -6.99 1.42
N LEU A 379 -22.13 -6.18 1.57
CA LEU A 379 -21.36 -5.59 0.46
C LEU A 379 -20.40 -6.60 -0.21
N LYS A 380 -20.48 -7.88 0.15
CA LYS A 380 -19.75 -9.01 -0.45
C LYS A 380 -18.22 -8.91 -0.31
N VAL A 381 -17.72 -8.53 0.87
CA VAL A 381 -16.27 -8.36 1.13
C VAL A 381 -15.40 -9.55 0.66
N PHE A 382 -15.84 -10.79 0.88
CA PHE A 382 -15.07 -11.99 0.49
C PHE A 382 -15.09 -12.26 -1.02
N ASP A 383 -16.18 -11.91 -1.71
CA ASP A 383 -16.23 -11.99 -3.16
C ASP A 383 -15.25 -10.98 -3.75
N PHE A 384 -15.33 -9.72 -3.31
CA PHE A 384 -14.41 -8.66 -3.75
C PHE A 384 -12.93 -8.99 -3.48
N LEU A 385 -12.62 -9.54 -2.29
CA LEU A 385 -11.27 -10.03 -1.98
C LEU A 385 -10.81 -11.07 -2.99
N HIS A 386 -11.65 -12.07 -3.27
CA HIS A 386 -11.32 -13.18 -4.15
C HIS A 386 -11.20 -12.77 -5.63
N THR A 387 -12.15 -11.99 -6.15
CA THR A 387 -12.32 -11.73 -7.59
C THR A 387 -11.63 -10.47 -8.08
N VAL A 388 -11.41 -9.48 -7.21
CA VAL A 388 -10.86 -8.17 -7.61
C VAL A 388 -9.55 -7.85 -6.88
N PHE A 389 -9.53 -7.96 -5.55
CA PHE A 389 -8.40 -7.49 -4.75
C PHE A 389 -7.17 -8.39 -4.91
N LEU A 390 -7.35 -9.71 -4.76
CA LEU A 390 -6.28 -10.72 -4.86
C LEU A 390 -5.86 -11.04 -6.31
N GLU A 391 -6.42 -10.37 -7.33
CA GLU A 391 -5.89 -10.40 -8.69
C GLU A 391 -4.55 -9.64 -8.80
N ASN A 392 -4.34 -8.64 -7.94
CA ASN A 392 -3.11 -7.84 -8.01
C ASN A 392 -1.92 -8.59 -7.41
N LYS A 393 -1.04 -9.07 -8.29
CA LYS A 393 0.15 -9.85 -7.95
C LYS A 393 1.17 -9.12 -7.07
N THR A 394 1.09 -7.79 -6.95
CA THR A 394 1.96 -7.00 -6.05
C THR A 394 1.77 -7.43 -4.60
N ILE A 395 0.56 -7.86 -4.22
CA ILE A 395 0.27 -8.42 -2.89
C ILE A 395 1.24 -9.54 -2.53
N TYR A 396 1.55 -10.43 -3.48
CA TYR A 396 2.42 -11.58 -3.26
C TYR A 396 3.92 -11.27 -3.39
N LYS A 397 4.28 -10.04 -3.79
CA LYS A 397 5.67 -9.57 -3.86
C LYS A 397 6.07 -8.76 -2.63
N GLU A 398 5.09 -8.08 -2.02
CA GLU A 398 5.30 -7.21 -0.87
C GLU A 398 4.99 -7.95 0.45
N GLN A 399 6.02 -8.27 1.24
CA GLN A 399 5.89 -9.03 2.49
C GLN A 399 4.82 -8.43 3.43
N PHE A 400 4.83 -7.12 3.62
CA PHE A 400 3.94 -6.46 4.57
C PHE A 400 2.49 -6.42 4.07
N TYR A 401 2.25 -6.50 2.75
CA TYR A 401 0.90 -6.68 2.22
C TYR A 401 0.34 -8.05 2.57
N LEU A 402 1.12 -9.11 2.33
CA LEU A 402 0.74 -10.47 2.75
C LEU A 402 0.46 -10.52 4.25
N GLN A 403 1.35 -9.98 5.08
CA GLN A 403 1.18 -10.04 6.54
C GLN A 403 -0.06 -9.30 7.01
N ARG A 404 -0.35 -8.12 6.45
CA ARG A 404 -1.54 -7.35 6.84
C ARG A 404 -2.84 -8.03 6.41
N LEU A 405 -2.90 -8.61 5.21
CA LEU A 405 -4.07 -9.35 4.72
C LEU A 405 -4.26 -10.67 5.45
N HIS A 406 -3.17 -11.40 5.73
CA HIS A 406 -3.20 -12.58 6.59
C HIS A 406 -3.83 -12.23 7.94
N THR A 407 -3.36 -11.15 8.58
CA THR A 407 -3.93 -10.64 9.83
C THR A 407 -5.42 -10.33 9.67
N LEU A 408 -5.83 -9.60 8.64
CA LEU A 408 -7.24 -9.28 8.40
C LEU A 408 -8.12 -10.55 8.32
N ILE A 409 -7.69 -11.55 7.54
CA ILE A 409 -8.41 -12.82 7.37
C ILE A 409 -8.45 -13.58 8.69
N THR A 410 -7.30 -13.75 9.36
CA THR A 410 -7.26 -14.54 10.60
C THR A 410 -7.97 -13.85 11.76
N ASP A 411 -7.93 -12.52 11.83
CA ASP A 411 -8.62 -11.77 12.88
C ASP A 411 -10.12 -11.85 12.71
N PHE A 412 -10.65 -11.83 11.48
CA PHE A 412 -12.07 -12.12 11.24
C PHE A 412 -12.46 -13.50 11.78
N LEU A 413 -11.67 -14.53 11.46
CA LEU A 413 -11.96 -15.90 11.90
C LEU A 413 -11.88 -16.07 13.43
N VAL A 414 -11.00 -15.32 14.08
CA VAL A 414 -10.70 -15.47 15.51
C VAL A 414 -11.57 -14.58 16.38
N LEU A 415 -11.77 -13.33 15.98
CA LEU A 415 -12.51 -12.32 16.75
C LEU A 415 -14.02 -12.44 16.55
N MET A 416 -14.49 -13.00 15.42
CA MET A 416 -15.92 -13.10 15.09
C MET A 416 -16.38 -14.55 14.79
N PRO A 417 -16.13 -15.52 15.70
CA PRO A 417 -16.45 -16.93 15.46
C PRO A 417 -17.96 -17.19 15.31
N THR A 418 -18.80 -16.36 15.94
CA THR A 418 -20.26 -16.40 15.80
C THR A 418 -20.70 -16.09 14.38
N LYS A 419 -20.12 -15.04 13.76
CA LYS A 419 -20.39 -14.66 12.37
C LYS A 419 -19.92 -15.73 11.40
N VAL A 420 -18.74 -16.31 11.61
CA VAL A 420 -18.24 -17.43 10.79
C VAL A 420 -19.21 -18.62 10.83
N LYS A 421 -19.77 -18.94 12.01
CA LYS A 421 -20.76 -20.01 12.17
C LYS A 421 -22.10 -19.66 11.49
N GLU A 422 -22.56 -18.42 11.58
CA GLU A 422 -23.73 -17.95 10.82
C GLU A 422 -23.52 -18.11 9.32
N LEU A 423 -22.38 -17.68 8.79
CA LEU A 423 -22.04 -17.82 7.37
C LEU A 423 -22.06 -19.29 6.94
N ARG A 424 -21.47 -20.20 7.73
CA ARG A 424 -21.50 -21.66 7.47
C ARG A 424 -22.93 -22.18 7.40
N THR A 425 -23.79 -21.76 8.33
CA THR A 425 -25.19 -22.18 8.42
C THR A 425 -26.00 -21.68 7.22
N ARG A 426 -25.86 -20.39 6.85
CA ARG A 426 -26.46 -19.83 5.64
C ARG A 426 -25.97 -20.54 4.37
N GLY A 427 -24.71 -21.00 4.35
CA GLY A 427 -24.16 -21.82 3.28
C GLY A 427 -24.85 -23.18 3.12
N ASP A 428 -25.16 -23.86 4.22
CA ASP A 428 -25.94 -25.12 4.20
C ASP A 428 -27.38 -24.89 3.70
N GLU A 429 -28.02 -23.81 4.15
CA GLU A 429 -29.36 -23.43 3.71
C GLU A 429 -29.42 -23.09 2.22
N THR A 430 -28.41 -22.35 1.74
CA THR A 430 -28.22 -22.05 0.32
C THR A 430 -28.05 -23.32 -0.49
N ALA A 431 -27.19 -24.24 -0.05
CA ALA A 431 -26.97 -25.51 -0.73
C ALA A 431 -28.25 -26.36 -0.79
N ARG A 432 -29.03 -26.41 0.30
CA ARG A 432 -30.32 -27.10 0.35
C ARG A 432 -31.30 -26.49 -0.65
N THR A 433 -31.34 -25.16 -0.72
CA THR A 433 -32.21 -24.45 -1.67
C THR A 433 -31.82 -24.78 -3.11
N VAL A 434 -30.54 -24.70 -3.46
CA VAL A 434 -30.02 -25.08 -4.79
C VAL A 434 -30.39 -26.51 -5.14
N GLN A 435 -30.27 -27.44 -4.19
CA GLN A 435 -30.65 -28.84 -4.40
C GLN A 435 -32.14 -29.03 -4.66
N VAL A 436 -33.02 -28.31 -3.94
CA VAL A 436 -34.47 -28.36 -4.17
C VAL A 436 -34.82 -27.88 -5.58
N TYR A 437 -34.28 -26.74 -6.01
CA TYR A 437 -34.49 -26.20 -7.35
C TYR A 437 -33.98 -27.16 -8.43
N ALA A 438 -32.79 -27.75 -8.23
CA ALA A 438 -32.24 -28.74 -9.15
C ALA A 438 -33.13 -29.99 -9.29
N HIS A 439 -33.73 -30.47 -8.18
CA HIS A 439 -34.67 -31.59 -8.22
C HIS A 439 -35.98 -31.26 -8.97
N GLU A 440 -36.40 -30.00 -8.94
CA GLU A 440 -37.56 -29.51 -9.70
C GLU A 440 -37.21 -29.15 -11.16
N GLY A 441 -35.94 -29.25 -11.57
CA GLY A 441 -35.47 -28.86 -12.90
C GLY A 441 -35.48 -27.35 -13.13
N LEU A 442 -35.43 -26.56 -12.05
CA LEU A 442 -35.44 -25.09 -12.07
C LEU A 442 -34.04 -24.53 -11.79
N GLU A 443 -33.78 -23.32 -12.28
CA GLU A 443 -32.59 -22.56 -11.90
C GLU A 443 -32.76 -21.93 -10.51
N PRO A 444 -31.74 -22.00 -9.64
CA PRO A 444 -31.81 -21.40 -8.32
C PRO A 444 -31.89 -19.87 -8.39
N PRO A 445 -32.50 -19.19 -7.38
CA PRO A 445 -32.62 -17.74 -7.38
C PRO A 445 -31.25 -17.03 -7.38
N ALA A 446 -31.08 -16.03 -8.24
CA ALA A 446 -29.88 -15.20 -8.29
C ALA A 446 -29.63 -14.37 -7.01
N SER A 447 -30.63 -14.25 -6.13
CA SER A 447 -30.53 -13.56 -4.84
C SER A 447 -29.86 -14.38 -3.75
N LEU A 448 -29.55 -15.66 -3.99
CA LEU A 448 -28.86 -16.50 -3.03
C LEU A 448 -27.47 -15.95 -2.72
N THR A 449 -27.10 -15.99 -1.45
CA THR A 449 -25.82 -15.47 -0.99
C THR A 449 -24.80 -16.58 -0.82
N HIS A 450 -23.58 -16.32 -1.30
CA HIS A 450 -22.49 -17.30 -1.34
C HIS A 450 -21.33 -16.86 -0.43
N HIS A 451 -21.59 -16.08 0.61
CA HIS A 451 -20.53 -15.45 1.42
C HIS A 451 -19.54 -16.45 2.03
N PHE A 452 -20.03 -17.58 2.54
CA PHE A 452 -19.17 -18.62 3.11
C PHE A 452 -18.31 -19.31 2.05
N GLU A 453 -18.89 -19.60 0.88
CA GLU A 453 -18.14 -20.12 -0.27
C GLU A 453 -17.00 -19.16 -0.68
N HIS A 454 -17.30 -17.86 -0.80
CA HIS A 454 -16.29 -16.84 -1.14
C HIS A 454 -15.24 -16.69 -0.03
N LEU A 455 -15.58 -16.89 1.24
CA LEU A 455 -14.59 -16.93 2.33
C LEU A 455 -13.61 -18.10 2.14
N LEU A 456 -14.10 -19.31 1.83
CA LEU A 456 -13.24 -20.46 1.55
C LEU A 456 -12.34 -20.21 0.32
N LEU A 457 -12.90 -19.63 -0.74
CA LEU A 457 -12.15 -19.28 -1.96
C LEU A 457 -11.15 -18.12 -1.75
N THR A 458 -11.43 -17.22 -0.81
CA THR A 458 -10.48 -16.16 -0.41
C THR A 458 -9.27 -16.76 0.29
N VAL A 459 -9.50 -17.65 1.28
CA VAL A 459 -8.43 -18.39 1.95
C VAL A 459 -7.66 -19.24 0.94
N GLU A 460 -8.37 -19.89 0.02
CA GLU A 460 -7.76 -20.65 -1.07
C GLU A 460 -6.78 -19.81 -1.87
N ARG A 461 -7.26 -18.71 -2.45
CA ARG A 461 -6.48 -17.86 -3.34
C ARG A 461 -5.31 -17.20 -2.63
N PHE A 462 -5.52 -16.76 -1.39
CA PHE A 462 -4.49 -16.06 -0.61
C PHE A 462 -3.32 -16.99 -0.23
N TYR A 463 -3.59 -18.25 0.16
CA TYR A 463 -2.54 -19.19 0.58
C TYR A 463 -2.08 -20.14 -0.54
N ARG A 464 -2.63 -20.05 -1.75
CA ARG A 464 -2.33 -20.96 -2.88
C ARG A 464 -0.83 -21.06 -3.16
N ASP A 465 -0.18 -19.90 -3.19
CA ASP A 465 1.24 -19.75 -3.46
C ASP A 465 1.94 -19.17 -2.23
N ASN A 466 3.20 -19.54 -2.00
CA ASN A 466 4.04 -18.99 -0.92
C ASN A 466 5.38 -18.46 -1.48
N PRO A 467 5.36 -17.44 -2.35
CA PRO A 467 6.55 -16.99 -3.06
C PRO A 467 7.62 -16.37 -2.13
N LEU A 468 7.21 -15.83 -0.98
CA LEU A 468 8.11 -15.21 -0.01
C LEU A 468 8.52 -16.15 1.14
N GLY A 469 8.04 -17.39 1.17
CA GLY A 469 8.43 -18.38 2.18
C GLY A 469 8.04 -17.99 3.61
N LEU A 470 6.97 -17.21 3.81
CA LEU A 470 6.58 -16.68 5.13
C LEU A 470 5.87 -17.71 6.02
N GLU A 471 5.50 -18.86 5.47
CA GLU A 471 4.83 -19.99 6.15
C GLU A 471 3.53 -19.61 6.89
N LEU A 472 2.83 -18.58 6.43
CA LEU A 472 1.60 -18.05 7.08
C LEU A 472 0.48 -19.08 7.22
N ALA A 473 0.44 -20.11 6.38
CA ALA A 473 -0.55 -21.19 6.47
C ALA A 473 -0.37 -22.07 7.72
N LEU A 474 0.80 -22.04 8.38
CA LEU A 474 1.03 -22.80 9.62
C LEU A 474 0.08 -22.38 10.75
N ASP A 475 -0.39 -21.13 10.75
CA ASP A 475 -1.34 -20.63 11.75
C ASP A 475 -2.67 -21.40 11.76
N PHE A 476 -3.03 -22.08 10.68
CA PHE A 476 -4.25 -22.89 10.59
C PHE A 476 -4.10 -24.29 11.19
N TRP A 477 -2.90 -24.69 11.58
CA TRP A 477 -2.59 -26.03 12.07
C TRP A 477 -2.19 -26.00 13.54
N CYS A 478 -2.78 -26.88 14.34
CA CYS A 478 -2.46 -27.01 15.77
C CYS A 478 -1.73 -28.35 16.00
N PRO A 479 -0.41 -28.35 16.29
CA PRO A 479 0.32 -29.58 16.57
C PRO A 479 -0.17 -30.19 17.89
N THR A 480 -0.63 -31.44 17.85
CA THR A 480 -1.01 -32.21 19.05
C THR A 480 0.19 -32.57 19.95
N ASP A 481 1.42 -32.47 19.44
CA ASP A 481 2.67 -32.79 20.16
C ASP A 481 3.35 -31.53 20.74
N THR A 482 2.87 -31.05 21.89
CA THR A 482 3.42 -29.85 22.58
C THR A 482 4.72 -30.10 23.38
N THR A 483 5.50 -31.14 23.09
CA THR A 483 6.71 -31.49 23.89
C THR A 483 8.04 -31.07 23.30
N LYS A 484 8.10 -30.39 22.14
CA LYS A 484 9.36 -29.87 21.60
C LYS A 484 9.18 -28.45 21.12
N HIS A 485 9.80 -27.51 21.84
CA HIS A 485 10.02 -26.10 21.50
C HIS A 485 9.60 -25.70 20.07
N SER A 486 8.33 -25.32 19.91
CA SER A 486 7.87 -24.65 18.69
C SER A 486 8.58 -23.30 18.65
N THR A 487 9.59 -23.19 17.78
CA THR A 487 10.18 -21.90 17.46
C THR A 487 9.16 -21.21 16.57
N ILE A 488 8.33 -20.36 17.16
CA ILE A 488 7.32 -19.60 16.42
C ILE A 488 8.08 -18.57 15.57
N TYR A 489 7.97 -18.71 14.25
CA TYR A 489 8.44 -17.70 13.30
C TYR A 489 7.42 -16.57 13.23
N LEU A 490 7.53 -15.61 14.15
CA LEU A 490 6.90 -14.32 13.94
C LEU A 490 7.82 -13.52 13.00
N TYR A 491 7.33 -13.19 11.80
CA TYR A 491 7.94 -12.17 10.94
C TYR A 491 9.40 -12.39 10.49
N GLY A 492 9.85 -13.64 10.32
CA GLY A 492 11.20 -13.90 9.81
C GLY A 492 12.34 -13.52 10.77
N ILE A 493 12.03 -13.18 12.03
CA ILE A 493 13.05 -12.98 13.08
C ILE A 493 13.17 -14.30 13.86
N PRO A 494 14.33 -14.97 13.86
CA PRO A 494 14.53 -16.15 14.70
C PRO A 494 14.46 -15.73 16.17
N SER A 495 13.41 -16.16 16.86
CA SER A 495 13.19 -15.92 18.30
C SER A 495 14.16 -16.77 19.13
N LYS A 496 15.43 -16.40 19.15
CA LYS A 496 16.34 -16.85 20.20
C LYS A 496 16.00 -16.03 21.45
N GLN A 497 15.28 -16.67 22.37
CA GLN A 497 14.99 -16.23 23.74
C GLN A 497 13.78 -15.26 23.88
N VAL A 498 12.57 -15.82 24.01
CA VAL A 498 11.46 -15.12 24.67
C VAL A 498 10.81 -16.08 25.65
N THR A 499 10.92 -15.78 26.94
CA THR A 499 10.28 -16.49 28.04
C THR A 499 8.96 -15.82 28.41
N THR A 500 7.90 -16.64 28.43
CA THR A 500 6.69 -16.54 29.28
C THR A 500 5.69 -15.39 29.06
N SER A 501 4.82 -15.53 28.05
CA SER A 501 3.33 -15.28 28.08
C SER A 501 2.72 -15.33 26.67
N TYR A 502 3.49 -14.96 25.63
CA TYR A 502 3.17 -15.07 24.20
C TYR A 502 2.67 -16.42 23.66
N PRO A 503 3.18 -17.57 24.14
CA PRO A 503 2.75 -18.85 23.62
C PRO A 503 1.25 -19.10 23.78
N LEU A 504 0.60 -18.53 24.82
CA LEU A 504 -0.78 -18.86 25.16
C LEU A 504 -1.83 -18.20 24.24
N ILE A 505 -1.61 -16.93 23.86
CA ILE A 505 -2.52 -16.16 22.97
C ILE A 505 -2.35 -16.62 21.52
N SER A 506 -1.11 -16.91 21.09
CA SER A 506 -0.86 -17.52 19.79
C SER A 506 -1.48 -18.92 19.68
N LEU A 507 -1.41 -19.72 20.75
CA LEU A 507 -2.04 -21.04 20.81
C LEU A 507 -3.58 -20.96 20.78
N SER A 508 -4.20 -19.97 21.43
CA SER A 508 -5.65 -19.79 21.33
C SER A 508 -6.09 -19.39 19.91
N LYS A 509 -5.32 -18.52 19.22
CA LYS A 509 -5.53 -18.17 17.82
C LYS A 509 -5.46 -19.41 16.91
N GLN A 510 -4.38 -20.19 16.99
CA GLN A 510 -4.20 -21.40 16.18
C GLN A 510 -5.28 -22.45 16.43
N VAL A 511 -5.73 -22.60 17.68
CA VAL A 511 -6.84 -23.51 18.02
C VAL A 511 -8.14 -23.07 17.34
N VAL A 512 -8.45 -21.77 17.31
CA VAL A 512 -9.66 -21.26 16.64
C VAL A 512 -9.57 -21.43 15.12
N LEU A 513 -8.42 -21.13 14.51
CA LEU A 513 -8.20 -21.32 13.09
C LEU A 513 -8.28 -22.81 12.69
N PHE A 514 -7.70 -23.70 13.48
CA PHE A 514 -7.83 -25.14 13.24
C PHE A 514 -9.27 -25.64 13.42
N LYS A 515 -10.01 -25.11 14.41
CA LYS A 515 -11.45 -25.38 14.55
C LYS A 515 -12.24 -24.92 13.33
N PHE A 516 -11.89 -23.78 12.74
CA PHE A 516 -12.49 -23.32 11.48
C PHE A 516 -12.24 -24.32 10.34
N VAL A 517 -11.00 -24.80 10.15
CA VAL A 517 -10.67 -25.81 9.12
C VAL A 517 -11.51 -27.09 9.30
N ARG A 518 -11.71 -27.53 10.54
CA ARG A 518 -12.54 -28.70 10.84
C ARG A 518 -14.02 -28.43 10.61
N MET A 519 -14.57 -27.36 11.18
CA MET A 519 -15.97 -26.96 11.04
C MET A 519 -16.37 -26.75 9.58
N ALA A 520 -15.47 -26.18 8.77
CA ALA A 520 -15.73 -25.99 7.34
C ALA A 520 -15.85 -27.33 6.59
N GLY A 521 -15.22 -28.41 7.07
CA GLY A 521 -15.24 -29.74 6.47
C GLY A 521 -16.29 -30.70 7.04
N GLU A 522 -17.04 -30.28 8.05
CA GLU A 522 -18.09 -31.08 8.68
C GLU A 522 -19.37 -31.05 7.83
N MET A 523 -19.89 -32.25 7.53
CA MET A 523 -21.16 -32.45 6.80
C MET A 523 -21.28 -31.57 5.53
N LEU A 524 -20.26 -31.64 4.67
CA LEU A 524 -20.16 -30.77 3.49
C LEU A 524 -21.29 -31.01 2.47
N PRO A 525 -22.07 -29.98 2.10
CA PRO A 525 -22.98 -30.08 0.97
C PRO A 525 -22.21 -30.00 -0.38
N PRO A 526 -22.80 -30.47 -1.49
CA PRO A 526 -22.14 -30.51 -2.79
C PRO A 526 -21.56 -29.16 -3.27
N THR A 527 -22.28 -28.05 -3.00
CA THR A 527 -21.84 -26.71 -3.42
C THR A 527 -20.59 -26.22 -2.68
N LEU A 528 -20.37 -26.66 -1.43
CA LEU A 528 -19.22 -26.25 -0.62
C LEU A 528 -18.05 -27.24 -0.69
N PHE A 529 -18.27 -28.44 -1.24
CA PHE A 529 -17.26 -29.49 -1.32
C PHE A 529 -16.01 -29.04 -2.08
N VAL A 530 -16.19 -28.50 -3.30
CA VAL A 530 -15.07 -28.02 -4.13
C VAL A 530 -14.36 -26.81 -3.49
N PRO A 531 -15.07 -25.74 -3.06
CA PRO A 531 -14.45 -24.64 -2.32
C PRO A 531 -13.62 -25.10 -1.12
N TYR A 532 -14.15 -26.03 -0.31
CA TYR A 532 -13.45 -26.57 0.85
C TYR A 532 -12.16 -27.30 0.46
N LEU A 533 -12.21 -28.19 -0.54
CA LEU A 533 -11.03 -28.93 -0.99
C LEU A 533 -9.95 -28.00 -1.55
N LYS A 534 -10.34 -26.98 -2.32
CA LYS A 534 -9.37 -26.01 -2.83
C LYS A 534 -8.72 -25.22 -1.68
N MET A 535 -9.51 -24.80 -0.68
CA MET A 535 -8.98 -24.18 0.54
C MET A 535 -8.02 -25.11 1.29
N LEU A 536 -8.40 -26.37 1.52
CA LEU A 536 -7.57 -27.34 2.23
C LEU A 536 -6.23 -27.57 1.50
N ARG A 537 -6.26 -27.62 0.16
CA ARG A 537 -5.06 -27.69 -0.68
C ARG A 537 -4.16 -26.48 -0.48
N SER A 538 -4.70 -25.26 -0.48
CA SER A 538 -3.87 -24.05 -0.31
C SER A 538 -3.22 -23.98 1.08
N LEU A 539 -3.91 -24.47 2.10
CA LEU A 539 -3.39 -24.56 3.46
C LEU A 539 -2.33 -25.67 3.62
N ALA A 540 -2.18 -26.57 2.66
CA ALA A 540 -1.13 -27.59 2.59
C ALA A 540 0.11 -27.14 1.77
N SER A 541 0.46 -25.85 1.81
CA SER A 541 1.48 -25.23 0.96
C SER A 541 2.95 -25.45 1.38
N SER A 542 3.21 -26.10 2.51
CA SER A 542 4.55 -26.45 2.98
C SER A 542 4.64 -27.94 3.39
N PRO A 543 5.85 -28.53 3.53
CA PRO A 543 5.99 -29.91 3.98
C PRO A 543 5.35 -30.18 5.35
N GLN A 544 5.43 -29.21 6.26
CA GLN A 544 4.81 -29.31 7.59
C GLN A 544 3.29 -29.22 7.50
N CYS A 545 2.76 -28.21 6.79
CA CYS A 545 1.33 -28.05 6.57
C CYS A 545 0.72 -29.30 5.89
N SER A 546 1.42 -29.85 4.89
CA SER A 546 1.01 -31.08 4.19
C SER A 546 0.88 -32.26 5.14
N ARG A 547 1.82 -32.40 6.10
CA ARG A 547 1.76 -33.45 7.12
C ARG A 547 0.56 -33.27 8.05
N TYR A 548 0.27 -32.04 8.48
CA TYR A 548 -0.90 -31.75 9.32
C TYR A 548 -2.21 -32.02 8.59
N ALA A 549 -2.34 -31.58 7.33
CA ALA A 549 -3.50 -31.87 6.50
C ALA A 549 -3.70 -33.38 6.31
N PHE A 550 -2.63 -34.12 6.01
CA PHE A 550 -2.67 -35.57 5.86
C PHE A 550 -3.15 -36.27 7.14
N ASN A 551 -2.60 -35.89 8.30
CA ASN A 551 -2.98 -36.47 9.59
C ASN A 551 -4.43 -36.15 9.97
N MET A 552 -4.89 -34.93 9.73
CA MET A 552 -6.29 -34.54 9.98
C MET A 552 -7.27 -35.41 9.18
N LEU A 553 -7.00 -35.64 7.89
CA LEU A 553 -7.83 -36.49 7.04
C LEU A 553 -7.73 -37.98 7.38
N LYS A 554 -6.63 -38.40 8.01
CA LYS A 554 -6.44 -39.78 8.50
C LYS A 554 -7.19 -40.04 9.81
N GLU A 555 -7.22 -39.07 10.71
CA GLU A 555 -7.85 -39.20 12.04
C GLU A 555 -9.37 -38.99 12.00
N ASN A 556 -9.91 -38.38 10.94
CA ASN A 556 -11.34 -38.19 10.77
C ASN A 556 -12.06 -39.52 10.43
N SER A 557 -12.67 -40.16 11.43
CA SER A 557 -13.36 -41.45 11.28
C SER A 557 -14.90 -41.38 11.31
N SER A 558 -15.51 -40.19 11.34
CA SER A 558 -16.97 -40.03 11.50
C SER A 558 -17.54 -38.96 10.56
N ASN A 559 -18.42 -39.35 9.60
CA ASN A 559 -19.24 -38.52 8.69
C ASN A 559 -18.61 -37.27 8.02
N ASN A 560 -17.31 -37.08 8.19
CA ASN A 560 -16.51 -35.95 7.73
C ASN A 560 -15.58 -36.44 6.62
N LEU A 561 -15.05 -35.49 5.84
CA LEU A 561 -14.06 -35.79 4.81
C LEU A 561 -12.85 -36.52 5.43
N SER A 562 -12.58 -37.72 4.92
CA SER A 562 -11.45 -38.58 5.27
C SER A 562 -10.79 -39.14 4.01
N TRP A 563 -9.59 -39.70 4.15
CA TRP A 563 -8.95 -40.41 3.04
C TRP A 563 -9.81 -41.57 2.52
N ASP A 564 -10.43 -42.34 3.42
CA ASP A 564 -11.32 -43.45 3.04
C ASP A 564 -12.53 -42.95 2.24
N HIS A 565 -13.13 -41.82 2.65
CA HIS A 565 -14.24 -41.22 1.91
C HIS A 565 -13.83 -40.80 0.49
N PHE A 566 -12.65 -40.21 0.34
CA PHE A 566 -12.12 -39.78 -0.96
C PHE A 566 -11.89 -40.97 -1.89
N PHE A 567 -11.18 -42.00 -1.44
CA PHE A 567 -10.92 -43.20 -2.25
C PHE A 567 -12.20 -43.98 -2.57
N SER A 568 -13.13 -44.13 -1.62
CA SER A 568 -14.43 -44.77 -1.84
C SER A 568 -15.32 -44.00 -2.84
N SER A 569 -15.12 -42.69 -2.98
CA SER A 569 -15.86 -41.86 -3.94
C SER A 569 -15.26 -41.98 -5.34
N LEU A 570 -13.93 -42.09 -5.46
CA LEU A 570 -13.25 -42.38 -6.72
C LEU A 570 -13.62 -43.76 -7.27
N GLU A 571 -13.61 -44.80 -6.44
CA GLU A 571 -14.04 -46.16 -6.84
C GLU A 571 -15.47 -46.16 -7.40
N ARG A 572 -16.38 -45.40 -6.78
CA ARG A 572 -17.76 -45.26 -7.28
C ARG A 572 -17.84 -44.55 -8.62
N LEU A 573 -16.96 -43.61 -8.91
CA LEU A 573 -16.90 -42.92 -10.21
C LEU A 573 -16.27 -43.81 -11.29
N GLU A 574 -15.26 -44.62 -10.96
CA GLU A 574 -14.66 -45.60 -11.90
C GLU A 574 -15.65 -46.70 -12.31
N HIS A 575 -16.69 -46.95 -11.51
CA HIS A 575 -17.76 -47.88 -11.85
C HIS A 575 -18.94 -47.26 -12.64
N ILE A 576 -18.87 -45.96 -12.96
CA ILE A 576 -19.90 -45.23 -13.71
C ILE A 576 -19.55 -45.11 -15.23
N ASP A 577 -18.35 -45.54 -15.64
CA ASP A 577 -17.95 -45.66 -17.06
C ASP A 577 -18.21 -47.06 -17.67
#